data_AF-A0A816S3W3-F1
#
_entry.id   AF-A0A816S3W3-F1
#
_cell.length_a   1.000
_cell.length_b   1.000
_cell.length_c   1.000
_cell.angle_alpha   90.00
_cell.angle_beta   90.00
_cell.angle_gamma   90.00
#
_symmetry.space_group_name_H-M   'P 1'
#
loop_
_entity.id
_entity.type
_entity.pdbx_description
1 polymer ?
#
loop_
_entity_poly.entity_id
_entity_poly.type
_entity_poly.pdbx_seq_one_letter_code
_entity_poly.pdbx_strand_id
1 'polypeptide(L)'
;MDSTGTVFDPAAFQAYTELRRIASEYHLEDELEVPQLVVVGETSAGKSMLVQNFLRFPCSFTAHDIATRYPVSYRLVHNSTLAGGEKRVTKPPGVTHPEKLVDHLKIEMERIAKDVASGFSSHCFEIEIESAEYTDFEIVDVPGLVTGNPQADVRAAVEGIVENYVRNPRFSIVLLKEAGQLLQNATGALRIRELCTAPQGFATTLPPRPDYLNHMITVQTKFDSYLSMKNGTDANQKIENLRRE
;
A
#
# COMPACT_ATOMS: atom_id res chain seq x y z
N MET A 1 4.84 24.26 -15.64
CA MET A 1 5.50 22.97 -15.91
C MET A 1 4.40 21.95 -15.98
N ASP A 2 4.14 21.51 -17.20
CA ASP A 2 2.92 20.82 -17.59
C ASP A 2 2.75 19.50 -16.84
N SER A 3 1.69 19.42 -16.05
CA SER A 3 1.16 18.16 -15.55
C SER A 3 0.44 17.48 -16.72
N THR A 4 1.20 16.86 -17.62
CA THR A 4 0.67 15.79 -18.46
C THR A 4 0.33 14.65 -17.52
N GLY A 5 -0.88 14.68 -16.95
CA GLY A 5 -1.44 13.57 -16.22
C GLY A 5 -1.29 12.33 -17.09
N THR A 6 -0.61 11.32 -16.55
CA THR A 6 -0.32 10.06 -17.24
C THR A 6 -1.64 9.52 -17.75
N VAL A 7 -1.81 9.59 -19.07
CA VAL A 7 -2.95 9.05 -19.79
C VAL A 7 -2.90 7.55 -19.55
N PHE A 8 -3.96 6.98 -18.99
CA PHE A 8 -4.18 5.53 -19.04
C PHE A 8 -4.09 5.13 -20.51
N ASP A 9 -3.03 4.41 -20.90
CA ASP A 9 -2.88 3.89 -22.26
C ASP A 9 -3.65 2.56 -22.32
N PRO A 10 -4.87 2.54 -22.90
CA PRO A 10 -5.65 1.32 -22.96
C PRO A 10 -4.94 0.23 -23.79
N ALA A 11 -4.10 0.63 -24.75
CA ALA A 11 -3.36 -0.31 -25.59
C ALA A 11 -2.28 -1.03 -24.78
N ALA A 12 -1.56 -0.32 -23.90
CA ALA A 12 -0.57 -0.93 -23.00
C ALA A 12 -1.23 -1.94 -22.04
N PHE A 13 -2.39 -1.59 -21.47
CA PHE A 13 -3.13 -2.51 -20.61
C PHE A 13 -3.66 -3.72 -21.38
N GLN A 14 -4.19 -3.54 -22.58
CA GLN A 14 -4.63 -4.66 -23.44
C GLN A 14 -3.46 -5.56 -23.82
N ALA A 15 -2.32 -4.98 -24.20
CA ALA A 15 -1.11 -5.74 -24.53
C ALA A 15 -0.63 -6.57 -23.33
N TYR A 16 -0.69 -6.01 -22.12
CA TYR A 16 -0.37 -6.74 -20.89
C TYR A 16 -1.30 -7.94 -20.67
N THR A 17 -2.62 -7.74 -20.79
CA THR A 17 -3.61 -8.81 -20.63
C THR A 17 -3.43 -9.93 -21.66
N GLU A 18 -3.18 -9.58 -22.92
CA GLU A 18 -2.91 -10.59 -23.97
C GLU A 18 -1.59 -11.33 -23.73
N LEU A 19 -0.53 -10.62 -23.30
CA LEU A 19 0.74 -11.25 -22.96
C LEU A 19 0.59 -12.24 -21.81
N ARG A 20 -0.23 -11.90 -20.80
CA ARG A 20 -0.57 -12.81 -19.69
C ARG A 20 -1.34 -14.04 -20.14
N ARG A 21 -2.33 -13.84 -21.01
CA ARG A 21 -3.10 -14.94 -21.60
C ARG A 21 -2.19 -15.93 -22.33
N ILE A 22 -1.27 -15.42 -23.16
CA ILE A 22 -0.29 -16.24 -23.88
C ILE A 22 0.66 -16.92 -22.89
N ALA A 23 1.17 -16.20 -21.89
CA ALA A 23 2.06 -16.79 -20.89
C ALA A 23 1.40 -17.99 -20.18
N SER A 24 0.12 -17.90 -19.84
CA SER A 24 -0.60 -19.03 -19.24
C SER A 24 -0.85 -20.19 -20.20
N GLU A 25 -1.16 -19.90 -21.47
CA GLU A 25 -1.33 -20.92 -22.51
C GLU A 25 -0.07 -21.77 -22.73
N TYR A 26 1.11 -21.14 -22.62
CA TYR A 26 2.41 -21.77 -22.86
C TYR A 26 3.19 -22.10 -21.58
N HIS A 27 2.61 -21.92 -20.39
CA HIS A 27 3.23 -22.19 -19.08
C HIS A 27 4.51 -21.38 -18.83
N LEU A 28 4.48 -20.09 -19.17
CA LEU A 28 5.59 -19.12 -19.06
C LEU A 28 5.31 -18.06 -17.98
N GLU A 29 4.40 -18.31 -17.04
CA GLU A 29 3.97 -17.32 -16.05
C GLU A 29 5.12 -16.84 -15.16
N ASP A 30 6.09 -17.72 -14.88
CA ASP A 30 7.28 -17.44 -14.08
C ASP A 30 8.32 -16.56 -14.82
N GLU A 31 8.25 -16.48 -16.15
CA GLU A 31 9.15 -15.64 -16.94
C GLU A 31 8.68 -14.18 -17.03
N LEU A 32 7.41 -13.92 -16.73
CA LEU A 32 6.81 -12.60 -16.86
C LEU A 32 6.55 -11.97 -15.49
N GLU A 33 7.37 -10.98 -15.14
CA GLU A 33 7.19 -10.20 -13.91
C GLU A 33 5.82 -9.47 -13.89
N VAL A 34 5.07 -9.61 -12.80
CA VAL A 34 3.82 -8.89 -12.60
C VAL A 34 4.11 -7.47 -12.13
N PRO A 35 3.30 -6.47 -12.50
CA PRO A 35 3.42 -5.16 -11.90
C PRO A 35 3.17 -5.27 -10.38
N GLN A 36 4.05 -4.64 -9.59
CA GLN A 36 3.99 -4.68 -8.13
C GLN A 36 3.77 -3.28 -7.57
N LEU A 37 2.85 -3.15 -6.62
CA LEU A 37 2.63 -1.93 -5.84
C LEU A 37 3.02 -2.13 -4.39
N VAL A 38 3.61 -1.09 -3.80
CA VAL A 38 3.73 -0.99 -2.35
C VAL A 38 2.89 0.17 -1.84
N VAL A 39 2.00 -0.09 -0.88
CA VAL A 39 1.15 0.92 -0.26
C VAL A 39 1.83 1.45 0.98
N VAL A 40 2.27 2.71 0.94
CA VAL A 40 3.02 3.37 2.01
C VAL A 40 2.30 4.61 2.51
N GLY A 41 2.65 5.05 3.71
CA GLY A 41 2.08 6.24 4.33
C GLY A 41 2.11 6.16 5.85
N GLU A 42 1.60 7.20 6.49
CA GLU A 42 1.56 7.28 7.95
C GLU A 42 0.66 6.18 8.56
N THR A 43 0.88 5.89 9.84
CA THR A 43 -0.06 5.08 10.63
C THR A 43 -1.45 5.72 10.56
N SER A 44 -2.48 4.89 10.35
CA SER A 44 -3.87 5.34 10.21
C SER A 44 -4.17 6.20 8.96
N ALA A 45 -3.30 6.22 7.96
CA ALA A 45 -3.58 6.87 6.66
C ALA A 45 -4.64 6.14 5.81
N GLY A 46 -5.04 4.92 6.20
CA GLY A 46 -6.03 4.11 5.49
C GLY A 46 -5.44 3.09 4.50
N LYS A 47 -4.17 2.69 4.66
CA LYS A 47 -3.46 1.77 3.75
C LYS A 47 -4.19 0.45 3.53
N SER A 48 -4.43 -0.30 4.60
CA SER A 48 -5.12 -1.60 4.53
C SER A 48 -6.56 -1.47 4.04
N MET A 49 -7.23 -0.34 4.31
CA MET A 49 -8.57 -0.04 3.79
C MET A 49 -8.55 0.18 2.27
N LEU A 50 -7.54 0.89 1.75
CA LEU A 50 -7.36 1.06 0.31
C LEU A 50 -7.13 -0.30 -0.36
N VAL A 51 -6.25 -1.14 0.22
CA VAL A 51 -5.97 -2.48 -0.28
C VAL A 51 -7.24 -3.34 -0.28
N GLN A 52 -7.96 -3.41 0.83
CA GLN A 52 -9.23 -4.13 0.93
C GLN A 52 -10.25 -3.69 -0.15
N ASN A 53 -10.40 -2.38 -0.33
CA ASN A 53 -11.33 -1.83 -1.33
C ASN A 53 -10.88 -2.17 -2.75
N PHE A 54 -9.58 -2.10 -3.02
CA PHE A 54 -9.00 -2.46 -4.32
C PHE A 54 -9.21 -3.94 -4.63
N LEU A 55 -8.93 -4.82 -3.67
CA LEU A 55 -9.12 -6.26 -3.82
C LEU A 55 -10.61 -6.66 -3.86
N ARG A 56 -11.54 -5.78 -3.46
CA ARG A 56 -12.98 -6.07 -3.27
C ARG A 56 -13.20 -7.31 -2.41
N PHE A 57 -12.38 -7.46 -1.37
CA PHE A 57 -12.24 -8.69 -0.60
C PHE A 57 -11.84 -8.32 0.83
N PRO A 58 -12.44 -8.94 1.87
CA PRO A 58 -12.11 -8.63 3.26
C PRO A 58 -10.68 -9.09 3.59
N CYS A 59 -9.75 -8.14 3.73
CA CYS A 59 -8.36 -8.43 4.10
C CYS A 59 -7.78 -7.45 5.11
N SER A 60 -8.61 -6.57 5.67
CA SER A 60 -8.18 -5.62 6.70
C SER A 60 -8.98 -5.82 7.98
N PHE A 61 -8.36 -5.50 9.11
CA PHE A 61 -8.99 -5.48 10.42
C PHE A 61 -9.32 -4.03 10.74
N THR A 62 -10.59 -3.74 11.06
CA THR A 62 -11.04 -2.42 11.51
C THR A 62 -10.86 -2.21 13.01
N ALA A 63 -10.18 -3.13 13.71
CA ALA A 63 -9.91 -2.98 15.13
C ALA A 63 -8.93 -1.82 15.35
N HIS A 64 -9.33 -0.86 16.20
CA HIS A 64 -8.52 0.29 16.60
C HIS A 64 -7.15 -0.06 17.22
N ASP A 65 -6.90 -1.34 17.54
CA ASP A 65 -5.71 -1.79 18.28
C ASP A 65 -4.70 -2.63 17.48
N ILE A 66 -5.04 -3.10 16.26
CA ILE A 66 -4.15 -3.99 15.48
C ILE A 66 -3.68 -3.28 14.21
N ALA A 67 -2.53 -2.63 14.31
CA ALA A 67 -1.80 -2.09 13.16
C ALA A 67 -1.15 -3.21 12.32
N THR A 68 -0.90 -2.96 11.03
CA THR A 68 -0.03 -3.82 10.21
C THR A 68 1.38 -3.84 10.81
N ARG A 69 1.79 -4.99 11.35
CA ARG A 69 3.08 -5.19 12.06
C ARG A 69 4.16 -5.80 11.17
N TYR A 70 3.79 -6.37 10.04
CA TYR A 70 4.73 -6.87 9.03
C TYR A 70 4.09 -6.80 7.65
N PRO A 71 4.88 -6.76 6.56
CA PRO A 71 4.36 -6.67 5.21
C PRO A 71 3.39 -7.80 4.86
N VAL A 72 2.32 -7.46 4.14
CA VAL A 72 1.38 -8.43 3.59
C VAL A 72 1.32 -8.23 2.07
N SER A 73 1.79 -9.23 1.33
CA SER A 73 1.69 -9.29 -0.12
C SER A 73 0.40 -9.98 -0.53
N TYR A 74 -0.35 -9.34 -1.42
CA TYR A 74 -1.54 -9.87 -2.06
C TYR A 74 -1.26 -10.05 -3.55
N ARG A 75 -1.00 -11.28 -3.95
CA ARG A 75 -0.86 -11.68 -5.36
C ARG A 75 -2.24 -12.02 -5.92
N LEU A 76 -2.68 -11.22 -6.87
CA LEU A 76 -3.88 -11.47 -7.67
C LEU A 76 -3.49 -12.32 -8.86
N VAL A 77 -4.21 -13.41 -9.09
CA VAL A 77 -3.97 -14.34 -10.19
C VAL A 77 -5.24 -14.45 -11.02
N HIS A 78 -5.11 -14.27 -12.34
CA HIS A 78 -6.22 -14.51 -13.25
C HIS A 78 -6.47 -16.01 -13.40
N ASN A 79 -7.71 -16.44 -13.18
CA ASN A 79 -8.10 -17.82 -13.41
C ASN A 79 -9.44 -17.88 -14.16
N SER A 80 -9.37 -18.14 -15.47
CA SER A 80 -10.53 -18.19 -16.36
C SER A 80 -11.44 -19.41 -16.14
N THR A 81 -11.05 -20.35 -15.28
CA THR A 81 -11.86 -21.55 -14.96
C THR A 81 -12.87 -21.30 -13.84
N LEU A 82 -12.70 -20.22 -13.07
CA LEU A 82 -13.62 -19.83 -12.00
C LEU A 82 -14.85 -19.10 -12.55
N ALA A 83 -15.98 -19.21 -11.86
CA ALA A 83 -17.19 -18.48 -12.24
C ALA A 83 -17.03 -16.96 -11.99
N GLY A 84 -17.82 -16.14 -12.69
CA GLY A 84 -17.87 -14.70 -12.44
C GLY A 84 -18.22 -14.38 -10.98
N GLY A 85 -17.48 -13.46 -10.36
CA GLY A 85 -17.59 -13.13 -8.93
C GLY A 85 -16.94 -14.12 -7.97
N GLU A 86 -16.48 -15.29 -8.43
CA GLU A 86 -15.81 -16.28 -7.58
C GLU A 86 -14.38 -15.84 -7.27
N LYS A 87 -13.98 -16.05 -6.00
CA LYS A 87 -12.62 -15.79 -5.51
C LYS A 87 -12.15 -16.98 -4.69
N ARG A 88 -10.94 -17.46 -5.00
CA ARG A 88 -10.33 -18.59 -4.30
C ARG A 88 -8.99 -18.19 -3.72
N VAL A 89 -8.79 -18.42 -2.42
CA VAL A 89 -7.49 -18.19 -1.79
C VAL A 89 -6.65 -19.47 -1.91
N THR A 90 -5.46 -19.35 -2.49
CA THR A 90 -4.51 -20.47 -2.70
C THR A 90 -3.32 -20.42 -1.73
N LYS A 91 -3.03 -19.24 -1.18
CA LYS A 91 -2.03 -19.05 -0.10
C LYS A 91 -2.59 -18.16 1.01
N PRO A 92 -2.31 -18.48 2.30
CA PRO A 92 -1.56 -19.64 2.78
C PRO A 92 -2.35 -20.97 2.66
N PRO A 93 -1.69 -22.14 2.63
CA PRO A 93 -2.36 -23.43 2.54
C PRO A 93 -3.37 -23.65 3.68
N GLY A 94 -4.55 -24.16 3.36
CA GLY A 94 -5.61 -24.44 4.35
C GLY A 94 -6.53 -23.25 4.66
N VAL A 95 -6.22 -22.04 4.17
CA VAL A 95 -7.11 -20.88 4.23
C VAL A 95 -7.72 -20.68 2.85
N THR A 96 -8.80 -21.40 2.55
CA THR A 96 -9.42 -21.38 1.21
C THR A 96 -10.45 -20.26 1.03
N HIS A 97 -10.99 -19.74 2.14
CA HIS A 97 -12.08 -18.77 2.11
C HIS A 97 -11.67 -17.39 2.63
N PRO A 98 -12.13 -16.29 1.99
CA PRO A 98 -11.81 -14.92 2.35
C PRO A 98 -12.01 -14.55 3.82
N GLU A 99 -13.13 -14.97 4.38
CA GLU A 99 -13.53 -14.61 5.74
C GLU A 99 -12.56 -15.18 6.79
N LYS A 100 -11.96 -16.34 6.52
CA LYS A 100 -10.99 -16.96 7.42
C LYS A 100 -9.62 -16.30 7.36
N LEU A 101 -9.32 -15.61 6.26
CA LEU A 101 -8.05 -14.93 6.06
C LEU A 101 -7.89 -13.74 7.02
N VAL A 102 -8.97 -13.01 7.27
CA VAL A 102 -8.97 -11.88 8.22
C VAL A 102 -8.60 -12.36 9.62
N ASP A 103 -9.23 -13.44 10.08
CA ASP A 103 -8.95 -14.03 11.40
C ASP A 103 -7.51 -14.55 11.49
N HIS A 104 -7.04 -15.24 10.44
CA HIS A 104 -5.67 -15.73 10.38
C HIS A 104 -4.65 -14.59 10.46
N LEU A 105 -4.82 -13.56 9.63
CA LEU A 105 -3.97 -12.40 9.63
C LEU A 105 -3.98 -11.69 10.99
N LYS A 106 -5.14 -11.57 11.64
CA LYS A 106 -5.26 -10.98 12.98
C LYS A 106 -4.43 -11.73 14.01
N ILE A 107 -4.56 -13.06 14.04
CA ILE A 107 -3.78 -13.93 14.94
C ILE A 107 -2.28 -13.74 14.72
N GLU A 108 -1.85 -13.71 13.45
CA GLU A 108 -0.44 -13.49 13.12
C GLU A 108 0.07 -12.10 13.54
N MET A 109 -0.71 -11.04 13.33
CA MET A 109 -0.32 -9.69 13.76
C MET A 109 -0.20 -9.59 15.28
N GLU A 110 -1.11 -10.21 16.03
CA GLU A 110 -1.05 -10.29 17.50
C GLU A 110 0.16 -11.10 17.98
N ARG A 111 0.51 -12.18 17.29
CA ARG A 111 1.71 -12.98 17.57
C ARG A 111 2.98 -12.15 17.41
N ILE A 112 3.13 -11.45 16.28
CA ILE A 112 4.28 -10.58 16.04
C ILE A 112 4.39 -9.48 17.10
N ALA A 113 3.27 -8.88 17.50
CA ALA A 113 3.26 -7.84 18.53
C ALA A 113 3.72 -8.34 19.91
N LYS A 114 3.55 -9.63 20.22
CA LYS A 114 3.95 -10.23 21.50
C LYS A 114 5.36 -10.81 21.48
N ASP A 115 5.71 -11.48 20.38
CA ASP A 115 6.89 -12.34 20.31
C ASP A 115 8.13 -11.61 19.77
N VAL A 116 7.94 -10.49 19.06
CA VAL A 116 9.03 -9.70 18.48
C VAL A 116 9.28 -8.46 19.34
N ALA A 117 10.53 -8.24 19.75
CA ALA A 117 10.89 -7.15 20.67
C ALA A 117 10.49 -5.75 20.15
N SER A 118 10.70 -5.48 18.86
CA SER A 118 10.25 -4.23 18.22
C SER A 118 8.74 -4.19 17.98
N GLY A 119 8.07 -5.35 18.05
CA GLY A 119 6.70 -5.55 17.60
C GLY A 119 6.54 -5.54 16.08
N PHE A 120 7.62 -5.54 15.28
CA PHE A 120 7.55 -5.51 13.81
C PHE A 120 8.49 -6.54 13.17
N SER A 121 8.05 -7.17 12.08
CA SER A 121 8.85 -8.15 11.33
C SER A 121 9.00 -7.75 9.87
N SER A 122 10.17 -8.03 9.29
CA SER A 122 10.45 -7.84 7.85
C SER A 122 10.07 -9.04 6.99
N HIS A 123 9.68 -10.17 7.61
CA HIS A 123 9.08 -11.29 6.89
C HIS A 123 7.81 -10.81 6.18
N CYS A 124 7.57 -11.26 4.95
CA CYS A 124 6.36 -10.90 4.19
C CYS A 124 5.32 -12.03 4.32
N PHE A 125 4.09 -11.70 4.69
CA PHE A 125 2.98 -12.64 4.60
C PHE A 125 2.48 -12.70 3.16
N GLU A 126 2.51 -13.88 2.55
CA GLU A 126 2.06 -14.05 1.17
C GLU A 126 0.62 -14.56 1.13
N ILE A 127 -0.22 -13.83 0.42
CA ILE A 127 -1.60 -14.20 0.12
C ILE A 127 -1.74 -14.25 -1.39
N GLU A 128 -2.33 -15.32 -1.89
CA GLU A 128 -2.59 -15.49 -3.30
C GLU A 128 -4.08 -15.75 -3.51
N ILE A 129 -4.68 -14.97 -4.41
CA ILE A 129 -6.12 -14.97 -4.65
C ILE A 129 -6.36 -15.09 -6.15
N GLU A 130 -7.07 -16.13 -6.53
CA GLU A 130 -7.50 -16.37 -7.91
C GLU A 130 -8.91 -15.82 -8.14
N SER A 131 -9.13 -15.22 -9.31
CA SER A 131 -10.47 -14.87 -9.81
C SER A 131 -10.45 -14.71 -11.33
N ALA A 132 -11.59 -14.97 -11.97
CA ALA A 132 -11.77 -14.64 -13.40
C ALA A 132 -11.82 -13.11 -13.65
N GLU A 133 -12.06 -12.30 -12.62
CA GLU A 133 -12.14 -10.83 -12.73
C GLU A 133 -10.81 -10.10 -12.50
N TYR A 134 -9.80 -10.81 -12.02
CA TYR A 134 -8.49 -10.22 -11.78
C TYR A 134 -7.63 -10.23 -13.02
N THR A 135 -6.66 -9.32 -13.04
CA THR A 135 -5.47 -9.39 -13.89
C THR A 135 -4.28 -9.65 -12.98
N ASP A 136 -3.30 -10.40 -13.47
CA ASP A 136 -2.14 -10.76 -12.64
C ASP A 136 -1.42 -9.51 -12.13
N PHE A 137 -1.26 -9.41 -10.81
CA PHE A 137 -0.75 -8.21 -10.17
C PHE A 137 -0.39 -8.49 -8.71
N GLU A 138 0.51 -7.69 -8.13
CA GLU A 138 0.84 -7.78 -6.71
C GLU A 138 0.69 -6.44 -6.00
N ILE A 139 0.05 -6.44 -4.85
CA ILE A 139 -0.02 -5.27 -3.96
C ILE A 139 0.47 -5.64 -2.57
N VAL A 140 1.38 -4.84 -2.03
CA VAL A 140 1.97 -5.05 -0.71
C VAL A 140 1.52 -3.95 0.24
N ASP A 141 0.83 -4.32 1.31
CA ASP A 141 0.55 -3.44 2.44
C ASP A 141 1.71 -3.52 3.44
N VAL A 142 2.33 -2.38 3.76
CA VAL A 142 3.44 -2.33 4.71
C VAL A 142 3.05 -1.60 5.99
N PRO A 143 3.76 -1.83 7.11
CA PRO A 143 3.59 -1.05 8.34
C PRO A 143 3.58 0.46 8.10
N GLY A 144 2.71 1.16 8.82
CA GLY A 144 2.59 2.61 8.72
C GLY A 144 3.78 3.32 9.35
N LEU A 145 4.28 4.36 8.68
CA LEU A 145 5.28 5.24 9.26
C LEU A 145 4.71 5.90 10.52
N VAL A 146 5.36 5.68 11.65
CA VAL A 146 4.89 6.16 12.96
C VAL A 146 5.17 7.65 13.09
N THR A 147 4.15 8.44 13.42
CA THR A 147 4.25 9.88 13.64
C THR A 147 4.49 10.21 15.12
N GLY A 148 4.97 11.42 15.41
CA GLY A 148 5.32 11.85 16.78
C GLY A 148 6.73 11.42 17.17
N ASN A 149 6.90 10.95 18.41
CA ASN A 149 8.18 10.49 18.96
C ASN A 149 8.11 9.01 19.38
N PRO A 150 8.05 8.06 18.42
CA PRO A 150 8.19 6.64 18.74
C PRO A 150 9.55 6.33 19.36
N GLN A 151 9.64 5.20 20.05
CA GLN A 151 10.93 4.65 20.47
C GLN A 151 11.81 4.39 19.22
N ALA A 152 13.12 4.58 19.37
CA ALA A 152 14.06 4.57 18.23
C ALA A 152 14.13 3.21 17.54
N ASP A 153 14.03 2.12 18.29
CA ASP A 153 13.98 0.74 17.81
C ASP A 153 12.71 0.44 17.00
N VAL A 154 11.54 0.90 17.48
CA VAL A 154 10.27 0.80 16.77
C VAL A 154 10.34 1.54 15.44
N ARG A 155 10.85 2.78 15.47
CA ARG A 155 11.02 3.60 14.27
C ARG A 155 11.94 2.92 13.25
N ALA A 156 13.11 2.47 13.72
CA ALA A 156 14.09 1.76 12.91
C ALA A 156 13.50 0.50 12.27
N ALA A 157 12.74 -0.30 13.03
CA ALA A 157 12.13 -1.51 12.51
C ALA A 157 11.11 -1.22 11.40
N VAL A 158 10.19 -0.27 11.61
CA VAL A 158 9.18 0.11 10.61
C VAL A 158 9.83 0.68 9.35
N GLU A 159 10.77 1.61 9.51
CA GLU A 159 11.40 2.28 8.39
C GLU A 159 12.30 1.33 7.60
N GLY A 160 12.97 0.40 8.27
CA GLY A 160 13.75 -0.64 7.61
C GLY A 160 12.88 -1.58 6.76
N ILE A 161 11.69 -1.92 7.25
CA ILE A 161 10.70 -2.67 6.46
C ILE A 161 10.29 -1.87 5.22
N VAL A 162 9.87 -0.61 5.39
CA VAL A 162 9.39 0.23 4.29
C VAL A 162 10.49 0.46 3.25
N GLU A 163 11.74 0.68 3.68
CA GLU A 163 12.89 0.95 2.81
C GLU A 163 13.15 -0.19 1.80
N ASN A 164 13.00 -1.45 2.22
CA ASN A 164 13.15 -2.62 1.35
C ASN A 164 12.22 -2.58 0.13
N TYR A 165 11.04 -1.99 0.28
CA TYR A 165 10.06 -1.91 -0.82
C TYR A 165 10.22 -0.62 -1.62
N VAL A 166 10.37 0.54 -0.99
CA VAL A 166 10.38 1.82 -1.71
C VAL A 166 11.65 2.05 -2.53
N ARG A 167 12.79 1.47 -2.12
CA ARG A 167 14.02 1.48 -2.92
C ARG A 167 14.03 0.46 -4.05
N ASN A 168 13.23 -0.59 -3.97
CA ASN A 168 13.23 -1.63 -4.98
C ASN A 168 12.49 -1.15 -6.25
N PRO A 169 13.17 -1.05 -7.41
CA PRO A 169 12.58 -0.50 -8.64
C PRO A 169 11.42 -1.33 -9.19
N ARG A 170 11.27 -2.60 -8.78
CA ARG A 170 10.13 -3.45 -9.15
C ARG A 170 8.79 -2.91 -8.62
N PHE A 171 8.82 -2.19 -7.50
CA PHE A 171 7.61 -1.61 -6.93
C PHE A 171 7.35 -0.20 -7.47
N SER A 172 6.13 0.04 -7.92
CA SER A 172 5.57 1.38 -7.95
C SER A 172 4.98 1.73 -6.58
N ILE A 173 5.19 2.96 -6.14
CA ILE A 173 4.87 3.40 -4.78
C ILE A 173 3.48 4.04 -4.77
N VAL A 174 2.57 3.55 -3.94
CA VAL A 174 1.29 4.19 -3.66
C VAL A 174 1.38 4.88 -2.31
N LEU A 175 1.61 6.19 -2.31
CA LEU A 175 1.72 6.99 -1.10
C LEU A 175 0.35 7.53 -0.67
N LEU A 176 -0.12 7.12 0.51
CA LEU A 176 -1.29 7.70 1.14
C LEU A 176 -0.89 8.88 2.01
N LYS A 177 -1.61 9.98 1.84
CA LYS A 177 -1.53 11.17 2.70
C LYS A 177 -2.93 11.70 2.99
N GLU A 178 -3.05 12.50 4.05
CA GLU A 178 -4.30 13.19 4.32
C GLU A 178 -4.56 14.29 3.27
N ALA A 179 -5.83 14.54 2.95
CA ALA A 179 -6.24 15.52 1.94
C ALA A 179 -5.72 16.93 2.27
N GLY A 180 -5.71 17.32 3.54
CA GLY A 180 -5.25 18.63 4.00
C GLY A 180 -3.75 18.87 3.92
N GLN A 181 -2.93 17.82 3.76
CA GLN A 181 -1.47 17.94 3.76
C GLN A 181 -0.95 18.18 2.34
N LEU A 182 -0.09 19.17 2.15
CA LEU A 182 0.70 19.27 0.92
C LEU A 182 1.80 18.20 0.93
N LEU A 183 2.11 17.62 -0.23
CA LEU A 183 3.12 16.54 -0.34
C LEU A 183 4.47 16.94 0.27
N GLN A 184 4.87 18.21 0.10
CA GLN A 184 6.13 18.75 0.62
C GLN A 184 6.18 18.84 2.14
N ASN A 185 5.02 18.85 2.81
CA ASN A 185 4.88 19.03 4.25
C ASN A 185 4.33 17.77 4.95
N ALA A 186 3.89 16.76 4.19
CA ALA A 186 3.40 15.52 4.74
C ALA A 186 4.58 14.71 5.32
N THR A 187 4.52 14.41 6.62
CA THR A 187 5.61 13.71 7.34
C THR A 187 5.94 12.38 6.67
N GLY A 188 4.91 11.61 6.31
CA GLY A 188 5.08 10.35 5.57
C GLY A 188 5.83 10.55 4.25
N ALA A 189 5.47 11.56 3.45
CA ALA A 189 6.11 11.83 2.17
C ALA A 189 7.58 12.24 2.33
N LEU A 190 7.87 13.12 3.30
CA LEU A 190 9.23 13.53 3.63
C LEU A 190 10.09 12.35 4.05
N ARG A 191 9.52 11.43 4.83
CA ARG A 191 10.25 10.25 5.27
C ARG A 191 10.48 9.25 4.14
N ILE A 192 9.50 9.03 3.26
CA ILE A 192 9.70 8.21 2.05
C ILE A 192 10.80 8.80 1.16
N ARG A 193 10.81 10.12 0.95
CA ARG A 193 11.91 10.78 0.23
C ARG A 193 13.26 10.45 0.84
N GLU A 194 13.39 10.61 2.15
CA GLU A 194 14.64 10.35 2.85
C GLU A 194 15.08 8.88 2.72
N LEU A 195 14.16 7.94 2.90
CA LEU A 195 14.42 6.50 2.71
C LEU A 195 14.81 6.17 1.26
N CYS A 196 14.23 6.82 0.26
CA CYS A 196 14.59 6.59 -1.15
C CYS A 196 15.96 7.20 -1.51
N THR A 197 16.29 8.39 -0.99
CA THR A 197 17.45 9.17 -1.45
C THR A 197 18.68 9.07 -0.55
N ALA A 198 18.57 8.48 0.65
CA ALA A 198 19.72 8.37 1.54
C ALA A 198 20.85 7.57 0.87
N PRO A 199 22.11 8.05 0.91
CA PRO A 199 23.23 7.43 0.18
C PRO A 199 23.46 5.96 0.52
N GLN A 200 23.20 5.60 1.77
CA GLN A 200 23.23 4.23 2.27
C GLN A 200 21.83 3.85 2.74
N GLY A 201 21.43 2.60 2.47
CA GLY A 201 20.23 2.03 3.06
C GLY A 201 20.40 1.87 4.58
N PHE A 202 19.34 2.13 5.33
CA PHE A 202 19.30 1.87 6.77
C PHE A 202 19.17 0.37 7.06
N ALA A 203 18.32 -0.35 6.33
CA ALA A 203 18.07 -1.79 6.54
C ALA A 203 18.14 -2.63 5.26
N THR A 204 18.66 -2.05 4.16
CA THR A 204 18.72 -2.70 2.86
C THR A 204 20.05 -2.44 2.16
N THR A 205 20.45 -3.38 1.30
CA THR A 205 21.62 -3.23 0.41
C THR A 205 21.26 -2.60 -0.93
N LEU A 206 19.98 -2.28 -1.14
CA LEU A 206 19.50 -1.63 -2.37
C LEU A 206 20.08 -0.20 -2.51
N PRO A 207 20.45 0.20 -3.73
CA PRO A 207 20.97 1.54 -3.97
C PRO A 207 19.90 2.62 -3.72
N PRO A 208 20.29 3.90 -3.59
CA PRO A 208 19.34 5.00 -3.59
C PRO A 208 18.50 5.02 -4.87
N ARG A 209 17.22 5.39 -4.75
CA ARG A 209 16.25 5.49 -5.84
C ARG A 209 15.83 6.96 -6.03
N PRO A 210 16.66 7.82 -6.66
CA PRO A 210 16.38 9.25 -6.80
C PRO A 210 15.19 9.55 -7.71
N ASP A 211 14.86 8.62 -8.61
CA ASP A 211 13.77 8.67 -9.58
C ASP A 211 12.42 8.16 -9.02
N TYR A 212 12.33 7.83 -7.72
CA TYR A 212 11.13 7.26 -7.10
C TYR A 212 9.85 8.04 -7.38
N LEU A 213 9.92 9.38 -7.54
CA LEU A 213 8.78 10.23 -7.86
C LEU A 213 8.13 9.88 -9.21
N ASN A 214 8.91 9.41 -10.18
CA ASN A 214 8.39 8.97 -11.49
C ASN A 214 7.59 7.68 -11.40
N HIS A 215 7.76 6.94 -10.29
CA HIS A 215 7.12 5.65 -10.01
C HIS A 215 6.17 5.74 -8.81
N MET A 216 5.75 6.95 -8.43
CA MET A 216 4.91 7.18 -7.26
C MET A 216 3.55 7.76 -7.63
N ILE A 217 2.50 7.12 -7.12
CA ILE A 217 1.12 7.59 -7.17
C ILE A 217 0.77 8.10 -5.78
N THR A 218 0.25 9.33 -5.68
CA THR A 218 -0.23 9.87 -4.41
C THR A 218 -1.74 9.71 -4.29
N VAL A 219 -2.21 9.06 -3.23
CA VAL A 219 -3.62 8.92 -2.89
C VAL A 219 -3.94 9.80 -1.68
N GLN A 220 -5.00 10.59 -1.79
CA GLN A 220 -5.46 11.44 -0.69
C GLN A 220 -6.60 10.75 0.06
N THR A 221 -6.53 10.76 1.39
CA THR A 221 -7.56 10.18 2.27
C THR A 221 -8.06 11.22 3.29
N LYS A 222 -9.06 10.84 4.11
CA LYS A 222 -9.65 11.69 5.17
C LYS A 222 -10.21 13.03 4.67
N PHE A 223 -10.92 12.99 3.54
CA PHE A 223 -11.60 14.16 2.99
C PHE A 223 -12.70 14.69 3.91
N ASP A 224 -13.37 13.82 4.65
CA ASP A 224 -14.35 14.15 5.67
C ASP A 224 -13.76 15.10 6.73
N SER A 225 -12.58 14.79 7.26
CA SER A 225 -11.87 15.62 8.23
C SER A 225 -11.44 16.96 7.62
N TYR A 226 -11.03 16.96 6.35
CA TYR A 226 -10.70 18.18 5.63
C TYR A 226 -11.93 19.07 5.36
N LEU A 227 -13.08 18.46 5.09
CA LEU A 227 -14.34 19.16 4.83
C LEU A 227 -14.99 19.66 6.13
N SER A 228 -14.88 18.91 7.24
CA SER A 228 -15.32 19.36 8.57
C SER A 228 -14.45 20.50 9.11
N MET A 229 -13.14 20.50 8.83
CA MET A 229 -12.26 21.66 9.06
C MET A 229 -12.67 22.88 8.24
N LYS A 230 -13.37 22.69 7.12
CA LYS A 230 -13.88 23.79 6.28
C LYS A 230 -15.29 24.24 6.65
N ASN A 231 -16.11 23.39 7.27
CA ASN A 231 -17.50 23.67 7.59
C ASN A 231 -17.79 23.45 9.08
N GLY A 232 -17.85 24.56 9.81
CA GLY A 232 -18.47 24.62 11.12
C GLY A 232 -18.71 26.06 11.56
N THR A 233 -17.64 26.84 11.69
CA THR A 233 -17.73 28.23 12.19
C THR A 233 -16.63 29.15 11.68
N ASP A 234 -15.45 28.61 11.32
CA ASP A 234 -14.28 29.41 10.96
C ASP A 234 -14.29 30.02 9.56
N ALA A 235 -14.94 29.38 8.57
CA ALA A 235 -14.98 29.91 7.21
C ALA A 235 -15.78 31.21 7.11
N ASN A 236 -16.90 31.30 7.86
CA ASN A 236 -17.73 32.51 7.89
C ASN A 236 -17.05 33.64 8.68
N GLN A 237 -16.42 33.35 9.81
CA GLN A 237 -15.67 34.34 10.60
C GLN A 237 -14.47 34.91 9.83
N LYS A 238 -13.76 34.09 9.04
CA LYS A 238 -12.62 34.56 8.24
C LYS A 238 -13.07 35.46 7.08
N ILE A 239 -14.24 35.21 6.49
CA ILE A 239 -14.84 36.07 5.44
C ILE A 239 -15.40 37.37 6.04
N GLU A 240 -15.94 37.34 7.26
CA GLU A 240 -16.41 38.54 7.95
C GLU A 240 -15.27 39.46 8.40
N ASN A 241 -14.16 38.89 8.87
CA ASN A 241 -12.99 39.66 9.28
C ASN A 241 -12.27 40.31 8.09
N LEU A 242 -12.22 39.64 6.93
CA LEU A 242 -11.68 40.20 5.68
C LEU A 242 -12.56 41.32 5.07
N ARG A 243 -13.78 41.54 5.59
CA ARG A 243 -14.66 42.65 5.17
C ARG A 243 -14.62 43.84 6.13
N ARG A 244 -13.89 43.74 7.24
CA ARG A 244 -13.73 44.79 8.25
C ARG A 244 -12.33 45.41 8.29
N GLU A 245 -11.42 44.91 7.47
CA GLU A 245 -10.12 45.52 7.13
C GLU A 245 -10.18 46.07 5.70
#